data_AF-A0A7V6PER1-F1
#
_entry.id   AF-A0A7V6PER1-F1
#
_cell.length_a   1.000
_cell.length_b   1.000
_cell.length_c   1.000
_cell.angle_alpha   90.00
_cell.angle_beta   90.00
_cell.angle_gamma   90.00
#
_symmetry.space_group_name_H-M   'P 1'
#
loop_
_entity.id
_entity.type
_entity.pdbx_description
1 polymer ?
#
loop_
_entity_poly.entity_id
_entity_poly.type
_entity_poly.pdbx_seq_one_letter_code
_entity_poly.pdbx_strand_id
1 'polypeptide(L)'
;MNFLPLAFGSPLILAGLIALPVIWWLLRMTPPRPQEETFPPLRILAQVFKREEVPSKSPWWMTLLRLLIAALVILALASPVWNPRPVALAGNEPLAIVIDNGWAS
;
A
#
# COMPACT_ATOMS: atom_id res chain seq x y z
N MET A 1 -28.82 11.76 0.23
CA MET A 1 -28.89 10.49 0.97
C MET A 1 -27.48 9.91 1.00
N ASN A 2 -26.74 10.10 2.10
CA ASN A 2 -25.45 9.43 2.26
C ASN A 2 -25.74 7.99 2.71
N PHE A 3 -25.38 7.01 1.89
CA PHE A 3 -25.74 5.60 2.13
C PHE A 3 -24.97 4.98 3.31
N LEU A 4 -23.88 5.62 3.73
CA LEU A 4 -23.04 5.24 4.87
C LEU A 4 -22.65 6.50 5.66
N PRO A 5 -22.66 6.46 7.01
CA PRO A 5 -22.20 7.56 7.86
C PRO A 5 -20.66 7.58 7.91
N LEU A 6 -20.01 7.71 6.75
CA LEU A 6 -18.55 7.74 6.62
C LEU A 6 -18.14 8.99 5.83
N ALA A 7 -17.22 9.77 6.39
CA ALA A 7 -16.55 10.89 5.71
C ALA A 7 -15.04 10.71 5.75
N PHE A 8 -14.33 11.45 4.90
CA PHE A 8 -12.88 11.45 4.83
C PHE A 8 -12.39 12.89 4.92
N GLY A 9 -11.42 13.16 5.79
CA GLY A 9 -10.82 14.50 5.91
C GLY A 9 -10.04 14.88 4.64
N SER A 10 -9.41 13.90 3.99
CA SER A 10 -8.55 14.08 2.82
C SER A 10 -8.92 13.07 1.72
N PRO A 11 -10.10 13.22 1.09
CA PRO A 11 -10.63 12.22 0.15
C PRO A 11 -9.75 11.99 -1.08
N LEU A 12 -8.93 12.97 -1.48
CA LEU A 12 -7.98 12.83 -2.58
C LEU A 12 -6.94 11.74 -2.35
N ILE A 13 -6.60 11.45 -1.09
CA ILE A 13 -5.63 10.39 -0.74
C ILE A 13 -6.16 9.01 -1.15
N LEU A 14 -7.48 8.80 -1.20
CA LEU A 14 -8.09 7.55 -1.67
C LEU A 14 -7.76 7.26 -3.14
N ALA A 15 -7.45 8.28 -3.95
CA ALA A 15 -6.95 8.06 -5.32
C ALA A 15 -5.63 7.27 -5.33
N GLY A 16 -4.85 7.31 -4.23
CA GLY A 16 -3.66 6.49 -4.02
C GLY A 16 -3.94 4.98 -4.05
N LEU A 17 -5.18 4.53 -3.84
CA LEU A 17 -5.54 3.11 -4.02
C LEU A 17 -5.31 2.66 -5.47
N ILE A 18 -5.38 3.57 -6.44
CA ILE A 18 -5.06 3.30 -7.86
C ILE A 18 -3.57 2.99 -8.04
N ALA A 19 -2.69 3.39 -7.12
CA ALA A 19 -1.27 3.04 -7.15
C ALA A 19 -1.00 1.59 -6.69
N LEU A 20 -1.93 0.93 -6.00
CA LEU A 20 -1.76 -0.48 -5.57
C LEU A 20 -1.46 -1.45 -6.74
N PRO A 21 -2.16 -1.42 -7.89
CA PRO A 21 -1.80 -2.24 -9.04
C PRO A 21 -0.42 -1.92 -9.61
N VAL A 22 0.03 -0.66 -9.53
CA VAL A 22 1.39 -0.26 -9.95
C VAL A 22 2.43 -0.88 -9.02
N ILE A 23 2.20 -0.82 -7.69
CA ILE A 23 3.05 -1.46 -6.68
C ILE A 23 3.09 -2.97 -6.90
N TRP A 24 1.95 -3.60 -7.16
CA TRP A 24 1.89 -5.04 -7.46
C TRP A 24 2.69 -5.40 -8.71
N TRP A 25 2.56 -4.60 -9.77
CA TRP A 25 3.30 -4.81 -11.01
C TRP A 25 4.81 -4.68 -10.82
N LEU A 26 5.26 -3.65 -10.08
CA LEU A 26 6.67 -3.46 -9.72
C LEU A 26 7.22 -4.62 -8.87
N LEU A 27 6.44 -5.11 -7.90
CA LEU A 27 6.86 -6.25 -7.07
C LEU A 27 6.90 -7.58 -7.85
N ARG A 28 6.13 -7.70 -8.93
CA ARG A 28 6.13 -8.86 -9.83
C ARG A 28 7.25 -8.81 -10.87
N MET A 29 8.02 -7.74 -10.95
CA MET A 29 9.26 -7.71 -11.74
C MET A 29 10.33 -8.57 -11.07
N THR A 30 10.10 -9.89 -11.05
CA THR A 30 11.11 -10.85 -10.66
C THR A 30 12.17 -10.85 -11.77
N PRO A 31 13.45 -10.59 -11.46
CA PRO A 31 14.49 -10.61 -12.47
C PRO A 31 14.50 -11.96 -13.21
N PRO A 32 14.83 -11.96 -14.52
CA PRO A 32 14.94 -13.20 -15.28
C PRO A 32 15.87 -14.16 -14.55
N ARG A 33 15.55 -15.46 -14.60
CA ARG A 33 16.32 -16.49 -13.89
C ARG A 33 17.81 -16.35 -14.18
N PRO A 34 18.69 -16.55 -13.18
CA PRO A 34 20.13 -16.58 -13.42
C PRO A 34 20.45 -17.53 -14.56
N GLN A 35 21.22 -17.07 -15.54
CA GLN A 35 21.68 -17.95 -16.61
C GLN A 35 22.65 -18.96 -15.98
N GLU A 36 22.29 -20.24 -16.06
CA GLU A 36 23.16 -21.31 -15.59
C GLU A 36 24.26 -21.52 -16.62
N GLU A 37 25.44 -20.91 -16.41
CA GLU A 37 26.62 -21.28 -17.19
C GLU A 37 27.15 -22.63 -16.72
N THR A 38 27.34 -23.55 -17.67
CA THR A 38 27.83 -24.89 -17.38
C THR A 38 29.34 -24.79 -17.14
N PHE A 39 29.76 -24.73 -15.88
CA PHE A 39 31.18 -24.70 -15.51
C PHE A 39 31.68 -26.14 -15.21
N PRO A 40 32.35 -26.81 -16.16
CA PRO A 40 32.62 -28.26 -16.08
C PRO A 40 33.46 -28.73 -14.87
N PRO A 41 34.49 -27.99 -14.41
CA PRO A 41 35.33 -28.41 -13.27
C PRO A 41 34.55 -28.60 -11.96
N LEU A 42 33.44 -27.89 -11.79
CA LEU A 42 32.63 -27.94 -10.56
C LEU A 42 31.69 -29.14 -10.50
N ARG A 43 31.51 -29.91 -11.59
CA ARG A 43 30.61 -31.08 -11.61
C ARG A 43 31.02 -32.19 -10.63
N ILE A 44 32.32 -32.36 -10.40
CA ILE A 44 32.86 -33.40 -9.49
C ILE A 44 32.60 -32.99 -8.03
N LEU A 45 32.71 -31.70 -7.72
CA LEU A 45 32.39 -31.14 -6.39
C LEU A 45 30.88 -31.14 -6.14
N ALA A 46 30.06 -30.82 -7.15
CA ALA A 46 28.60 -30.77 -7.05
C ALA A 46 27.94 -32.14 -6.77
N GLN A 47 28.62 -33.26 -7.06
CA GLN A 47 28.11 -34.60 -6.72
C GLN A 47 28.10 -34.87 -5.20
N VAL A 48 28.89 -34.13 -4.42
CA VAL A 48 28.96 -34.25 -2.94
C VAL A 48 28.00 -33.27 -2.24
N PHE A 49 27.69 -32.14 -2.87
CA PHE A 49 26.80 -31.14 -2.29
C PHE A 49 25.33 -31.51 -2.54
N LYS A 50 24.62 -31.83 -1.46
CA LYS A 50 23.16 -32.00 -1.44
C LYS A 50 22.53 -30.74 -2.04
N ARG A 51 21.72 -30.90 -3.09
CA ARG A 51 21.05 -29.78 -3.77
C ARG A 51 20.15 -29.07 -2.76
N GLU A 52 20.58 -27.89 -2.31
CA GLU A 52 19.71 -27.00 -1.55
C GLU A 52 18.57 -26.59 -2.48
N GLU A 53 17.36 -27.06 -2.18
CA GLU A 53 16.14 -26.54 -2.75
C GLU A 53 15.96 -25.12 -2.22
N VAL A 54 16.64 -24.16 -2.84
CA VAL A 54 16.33 -22.75 -2.65
C VAL A 54 14.86 -22.54 -2.99
N PRO A 55 14.01 -22.10 -2.05
CA PRO A 55 12.58 -21.95 -2.29
C PRO A 55 12.38 -20.87 -3.35
N SER A 56 12.18 -21.30 -4.60
CA SER A 56 12.27 -20.43 -5.78
C SER A 56 11.07 -19.52 -5.99
N LYS A 57 10.01 -19.65 -5.16
CA LYS A 57 8.79 -18.87 -5.32
C LYS A 57 8.39 -18.24 -4.00
N SER A 58 8.49 -16.92 -3.95
CA SER A 58 7.82 -16.15 -2.91
C SER A 58 6.31 -16.43 -3.00
N PRO A 59 5.65 -16.81 -1.90
CA PRO A 59 4.25 -17.18 -1.94
C PRO A 59 3.37 -15.95 -2.19
N TRP A 60 2.29 -16.13 -2.97
CA TRP A 60 1.42 -15.03 -3.40
C TRP A 60 0.72 -14.31 -2.23
N TRP A 61 0.46 -15.01 -1.13
CA TRP A 61 -0.11 -14.39 0.08
C TRP A 61 0.79 -13.29 0.68
N MET A 62 2.12 -13.38 0.50
CA MET A 62 3.05 -12.35 0.96
C MET A 62 2.86 -11.04 0.18
N THR A 63 2.53 -11.15 -1.12
CA THR A 63 2.20 -9.99 -1.96
C THR A 63 0.84 -9.40 -1.60
N LEU A 64 -0.17 -10.25 -1.32
CA LEU A 64 -1.48 -9.81 -0.88
C LEU A 64 -1.39 -9.06 0.46
N LEU A 65 -0.62 -9.59 1.42
CA LEU A 65 -0.40 -8.94 2.71
C LEU A 65 0.24 -7.55 2.55
N ARG A 66 1.24 -7.41 1.67
CA ARG A 66 1.86 -6.10 1.39
C ARG A 66 0.86 -5.09 0.82
N LEU A 67 0.03 -5.51 -0.14
CA LEU A 67 -1.00 -4.65 -0.72
C LEU A 67 -2.06 -4.27 0.31
N LEU A 68 -2.44 -5.19 1.19
CA LEU A 68 -3.37 -4.93 2.28
C LEU A 68 -2.81 -3.90 3.27
N ILE A 69 -1.55 -4.04 3.68
CA ILE A 69 -0.87 -3.04 4.53
C ILE A 69 -0.86 -1.68 3.84
N ALA A 70 -0.48 -1.61 2.56
CA ALA A 70 -0.47 -0.35 1.80
C ALA A 70 -1.88 0.27 1.72
N ALA A 71 -2.91 -0.53 1.48
CA ALA A 71 -4.30 -0.07 1.46
C ALA A 71 -4.74 0.49 2.83
N LEU A 72 -4.38 -0.19 3.94
CA LEU A 72 -4.67 0.28 5.29
C LEU A 72 -3.97 1.60 5.60
N VAL A 73 -2.71 1.77 5.15
CA VAL A 73 -1.98 3.05 5.29
C VAL A 73 -2.69 4.16 4.53
N ILE A 74 -3.09 3.93 3.28
CA ILE A 74 -3.83 4.91 2.46
C ILE A 74 -5.15 5.29 3.15
N LEU A 75 -5.89 4.30 3.65
CA LEU A 75 -7.13 4.53 4.38
C LEU A 75 -6.90 5.34 5.67
N ALA A 76 -5.85 5.05 6.42
CA ALA A 76 -5.51 5.80 7.63
C ALA A 76 -5.17 7.26 7.31
N LEU A 77 -4.37 7.50 6.26
CA LEU A 77 -4.00 8.84 5.81
C LEU A 77 -5.19 9.65 5.30
N ALA A 78 -6.20 9.01 4.71
CA ALA A 78 -7.45 9.64 4.27
C ALA A 78 -8.30 10.20 5.42
N SER A 79 -7.91 9.95 6.68
CA SER A 79 -8.60 10.42 7.89
C SER A 79 -10.10 10.05 7.87
N PRO A 80 -10.44 8.75 7.94
CA PRO A 80 -11.82 8.28 7.89
C PRO A 80 -12.53 8.64 9.20
N VAL A 81 -13.66 9.33 9.07
CA VAL A 81 -14.50 9.77 10.19
C VAL A 81 -15.80 8.99 10.15
N TRP A 82 -16.06 8.24 11.21
CA TRP A 82 -17.34 7.56 11.41
C TRP A 82 -18.35 8.53 12.01
N ASN A 83 -19.55 8.57 11.43
CA ASN A 83 -20.66 9.42 11.83
C ASN A 83 -20.24 10.88 12.05
N PRO A 84 -19.75 11.57 11.01
CA PRO A 84 -19.38 12.97 11.11
C PRO A 84 -20.58 13.76 11.59
N ARG A 85 -20.49 14.35 12.78
CA ARG A 85 -21.54 15.21 13.30
C ARG A 85 -21.51 16.51 12.48
N PRO A 86 -22.60 16.87 11.77
CA PRO A 86 -22.66 18.18 11.17
C PRO A 86 -22.56 19.20 12.29
N VAL A 87 -21.62 20.14 12.17
CA VAL A 87 -21.57 21.31 13.04
C VAL A 87 -22.82 22.11 12.70
N ALA A 88 -23.90 21.86 13.44
CA ALA A 88 -25.07 22.69 13.40
C ALA A 88 -24.71 23.99 14.12
N LEU A 89 -24.44 25.04 13.34
CA LEU A 89 -24.35 26.39 13.88
C LEU A 89 -25.74 26.75 14.39
N ALA A 90 -25.97 26.53 15.69
CA ALA A 90 -27.22 26.84 16.36
C ALA A 90 -27.21 28.32 16.73
N GLY A 91 -27.74 29.16 15.85
CA GLY A 91 -27.90 30.60 16.10
C GLY A 91 -27.74 31.43 14.85
N ASN A 92 -28.47 32.55 14.79
CA ASN A 92 -28.36 33.54 13.72
C ASN A 92 -27.37 34.68 14.10
N GLU A 93 -26.45 34.39 15.02
CA GLU A 93 -25.52 35.37 15.56
C GLU A 93 -24.27 35.50 14.66
N PRO A 94 -23.60 36.66 14.62
CA PRO A 94 -22.42 36.87 13.79
C PRO A 94 -21.30 35.90 14.18
N LEU A 95 -20.98 34.96 13.29
CA LEU A 95 -19.88 34.02 13.45
C LEU A 95 -18.65 34.53 12.71
N ALA A 96 -17.56 34.81 13.43
CA ALA A 96 -16.26 35.05 12.84
C ALA A 96 -15.50 33.71 12.73
N ILE A 97 -15.15 33.29 11.51
CA ILE A 97 -14.32 32.11 11.26
C ILE A 97 -12.91 32.60 10.91
N VAL A 98 -11.93 32.26 11.75
CA VAL A 98 -10.51 32.51 11.48
C VAL A 98 -9.89 31.18 11.07
N ILE A 99 -9.43 31.10 9.82
CA ILE A 99 -8.75 29.91 9.30
C ILE A 99 -7.28 30.26 9.17
N ASP A 100 -6.45 29.65 10.03
CA ASP A 100 -5.00 29.74 9.92
C ASP A 100 -4.48 28.48 9.23
N ASN A 101 -4.12 28.61 7.97
CA ASN A 101 -3.48 27.55 7.18
C ASN A 101 -1.95 27.59 7.35
N GLY A 102 -1.47 27.85 8.57
CA GLY A 102 -0.10 28.23 8.88
C GLY A 102 0.96 27.16 8.58
N TRP A 103 1.82 27.52 7.62
CA TRP A 103 3.18 27.04 7.27
C TRP A 103 3.36 25.63 6.68
N ALA A 104 4.04 25.63 5.53
CA ALA A 104 4.40 24.51 4.64
C ALA A 104 3.30 23.98 3.68
N SER A 105 2.45 24.87 3.15
CA SER A 105 1.78 24.63 1.86
C SER A 105 2.79 24.48 0.73
#